data_AF-A0AAE1KJJ5-F1
#
_entry.id   AF-A0AAE1KJJ5-F1
#
_cell.length_a   1.000
_cell.length_b   1.000
_cell.length_c   1.000
_cell.angle_alpha   90.00
_cell.angle_beta   90.00
_cell.angle_gamma   90.00
#
_symmetry.space_group_name_H-M   'P 1'
#
loop_
_entity.id
_entity.type
_entity.pdbx_description
1 polymer ?
#
loop_
_entity_poly.entity_id
_entity_poly.type
_entity_poly.pdbx_seq_one_letter_code
_entity_poly.pdbx_strand_id
1 'polypeptide(L)'
;MQLCHDRGYLVTQDELEQTLEQFKEQFGDKPSERHPARSDLIVLVAHNDDPTDQMFVFFPDEPKVGVRTIKTYCTRMQEENIQRAIIVVQAGMSPSAKQALVDMAPKYILEQFLESELLINITEHELVPEHVVMTAEEKTELLQRYKLKDNQLMRIQAGDPVARYFGLKRGQVVKIIRPSETAGRYISYRLVV
;
A
#
# COMPACT_ATOMS: atom_id res chain seq x y z
N MET A 1 -4.30 2.32 8.76
CA MET A 1 -4.77 0.94 9.00
C MET A 1 -5.64 0.40 7.86
N GLN A 2 -6.67 1.13 7.39
CA GLN A 2 -7.53 0.71 6.26
C GLN A 2 -6.77 0.20 5.03
N LEU A 3 -5.71 0.89 4.57
CA LEU A 3 -4.87 0.43 3.46
C LEU A 3 -4.31 -0.98 3.65
N CYS A 4 -3.88 -1.33 4.88
CA CYS A 4 -3.36 -2.66 5.18
C CYS A 4 -4.50 -3.70 5.16
N HIS A 5 -5.65 -3.36 5.74
CA HIS A 5 -6.84 -4.20 5.72
C HIS A 5 -7.31 -4.50 4.29
N ASP A 6 -7.41 -3.48 3.43
CA ASP A 6 -7.85 -3.62 2.03
C ASP A 6 -6.88 -4.45 1.17
N ARG A 7 -5.62 -4.56 1.59
CA ARG A 7 -4.61 -5.44 0.99
C ARG A 7 -4.65 -6.87 1.52
N GLY A 8 -5.60 -7.21 2.40
CA GLY A 8 -5.74 -8.55 2.98
C GLY A 8 -4.86 -8.80 4.21
N TYR A 9 -4.27 -7.77 4.82
CA TYR A 9 -3.55 -7.92 6.08
C TYR A 9 -4.50 -7.92 7.28
N LEU A 10 -4.14 -8.68 8.30
CA LEU A 10 -4.85 -8.77 9.55
C LEU A 10 -4.73 -7.44 10.29
N VAL A 11 -5.86 -6.76 10.42
CA VAL A 11 -6.03 -5.53 11.19
C VAL A 11 -7.30 -5.71 12.01
N THR A 12 -7.23 -5.41 13.30
CA THR A 12 -8.38 -5.54 14.20
C THR A 12 -9.39 -4.42 14.00
N GLN A 13 -10.66 -4.66 14.36
CA GLN A 13 -11.69 -3.62 14.27
C GLN A 13 -11.35 -2.42 15.16
N ASP A 14 -10.77 -2.67 16.34
CA ASP A 14 -10.36 -1.62 17.28
C ASP A 14 -9.27 -0.71 16.67
N GLU A 15 -8.36 -1.25 15.86
CA GLU A 15 -7.36 -0.46 15.12
C GLU A 15 -7.96 0.32 13.93
N LEU A 16 -9.05 -0.16 13.35
CA LEU A 16 -9.76 0.52 12.26
C LEU A 16 -10.62 1.67 12.76
N GLU A 17 -11.26 1.49 13.92
CA GLU A 17 -12.20 2.44 14.53
C GLU A 17 -11.56 3.27 15.64
N GLN A 18 -10.24 3.20 15.81
CA GLN A 18 -9.51 3.94 16.83
C GLN A 18 -9.85 5.43 16.77
N THR A 19 -10.38 5.95 17.88
CA THR A 19 -10.71 7.36 18.01
C THR A 19 -9.46 8.21 18.24
N LEU A 20 -9.55 9.51 17.94
CA LEU A 20 -8.46 10.46 18.21
C LEU A 20 -8.07 10.50 19.70
N GLU A 21 -9.03 10.36 20.61
CA GLU A 21 -8.77 10.36 22.05
C GLU A 21 -7.96 9.13 22.47
N GLN A 22 -8.35 7.94 22.01
CA GLN A 22 -7.59 6.70 22.24
C GLN A 22 -6.19 6.78 21.64
N PHE A 23 -6.06 7.34 20.44
CA PHE A 23 -4.75 7.56 19.82
C PHE A 23 -3.87 8.47 20.68
N LYS A 24 -4.42 9.58 21.17
CA LYS A 24 -3.71 10.51 22.06
C LYS A 24 -3.34 9.89 23.40
N GLU A 25 -4.17 9.02 23.95
CA GLU A 25 -3.87 8.29 25.17
C GLU A 25 -2.71 7.31 24.96
N GLN A 26 -2.68 6.62 23.82
CA GLN A 26 -1.66 5.63 23.49
C GLN A 26 -0.31 6.26 23.10
N PHE A 27 -0.32 7.28 22.26
CA PHE A 27 0.90 7.84 21.66
C PHE A 27 1.23 9.27 22.11
N GLY A 28 0.34 9.92 22.86
CA GLY A 28 0.49 11.29 23.36
C GLY A 28 -0.13 12.36 22.46
N ASP A 29 -0.29 13.57 23.02
CA ASP A 29 -0.94 14.73 22.38
C ASP A 29 -0.07 16.00 22.43
N LYS A 30 1.27 15.83 22.48
CA LYS A 30 2.21 16.95 22.58
C LYS A 30 3.25 16.92 21.46
N PRO A 31 2.86 17.30 20.22
CA PRO A 31 3.77 17.26 19.09
C PRO A 31 5.02 18.13 19.28
N SER A 32 4.90 19.23 20.04
CA SER A 32 6.01 20.12 20.41
C SER A 32 7.08 19.41 21.26
N GLU A 33 6.70 18.40 22.03
CA GLU A 33 7.57 17.56 22.84
C GLU A 33 7.97 16.26 22.09
N ARG A 34 7.66 16.15 20.78
CA ARG A 34 7.81 14.93 19.95
C ARG A 34 6.97 13.74 20.43
N HIS A 35 5.78 14.01 20.96
CA HIS A 35 4.80 12.99 21.32
C HIS A 35 3.50 13.24 20.50
N PRO A 36 3.13 12.38 19.54
CA PRO A 36 3.71 11.08 19.23
C PRO A 36 5.05 11.19 18.51
N ALA A 37 6.01 10.34 18.88
CA ALA A 37 7.22 10.15 18.08
C ALA A 37 6.87 9.29 16.88
N ARG A 38 7.35 9.62 15.67
CA ARG A 38 6.98 8.84 14.48
C ARG A 38 7.58 7.44 14.51
N SER A 39 8.69 7.27 15.24
CA SER A 39 9.25 5.95 15.57
C SER A 39 8.29 5.02 16.29
N ASP A 40 7.33 5.56 17.06
CA ASP A 40 6.41 4.76 17.87
C ASP A 40 5.18 4.30 17.05
N LEU A 41 4.98 4.92 15.88
CA LEU A 41 3.93 4.58 14.93
C LEU A 41 4.33 3.44 13.99
N ILE A 42 5.49 2.78 14.21
CA ILE A 42 5.88 1.65 13.38
C ILE A 42 4.88 0.51 13.58
N VAL A 43 4.26 0.08 12.48
CA VAL A 43 3.28 -1.01 12.49
C VAL A 43 3.89 -2.23 11.81
N LEU A 44 3.65 -3.40 12.37
CA LEU A 44 3.90 -4.70 11.75
C LEU A 44 2.55 -5.38 11.52
N VAL A 45 2.23 -5.73 10.28
CA VAL A 45 1.00 -6.45 9.92
C VAL A 45 1.33 -7.78 9.24
N ALA A 46 0.51 -8.80 9.46
CA ALA A 46 0.63 -10.12 8.84
C ALA A 46 -0.54 -10.38 7.88
N HIS A 47 -0.32 -11.07 6.77
CA HIS A 47 -1.36 -11.36 5.80
C HIS A 47 -2.35 -12.41 6.31
N ASN A 48 -3.64 -12.28 5.95
CA ASN A 48 -4.70 -13.20 6.39
C ASN A 48 -4.51 -14.62 5.84
N ASP A 49 -4.14 -14.74 4.57
CA ASP A 49 -3.99 -16.05 3.91
C ASP A 49 -2.63 -16.71 4.18
N ASP A 50 -1.59 -15.92 4.42
CA ASP A 50 -0.22 -16.39 4.61
C ASP A 50 0.45 -15.62 5.77
N PRO A 51 0.49 -16.21 6.97
CA PRO A 51 1.12 -15.58 8.13
C PRO A 51 2.63 -15.29 7.97
N THR A 52 3.27 -15.90 6.96
CA THR A 52 4.69 -15.62 6.63
C THR A 52 4.86 -14.37 5.78
N ASP A 53 3.81 -13.93 5.06
CA ASP A 53 3.80 -12.64 4.36
C ASP A 53 3.47 -11.54 5.37
N GLN A 54 4.52 -10.96 5.94
CA GLN A 54 4.45 -9.84 6.86
C GLN A 54 4.93 -8.56 6.19
N MET A 55 4.44 -7.42 6.67
CA MET A 55 4.77 -6.11 6.13
C MET A 55 4.99 -5.10 7.25
N PHE A 56 6.09 -4.35 7.14
CA PHE A 56 6.35 -3.19 7.98
C PHE A 56 5.71 -1.92 7.41
N VAL A 57 5.29 -1.02 8.30
CA VAL A 57 4.95 0.36 7.97
C VAL A 57 5.82 1.28 8.81
N PHE A 58 6.77 1.97 8.17
CA PHE A 58 7.71 2.87 8.83
C PHE A 58 7.27 4.33 8.65
N PHE A 59 7.38 5.10 9.73
CA PHE A 59 7.15 6.55 9.75
C PHE A 59 8.45 7.26 10.17
N PRO A 60 9.28 7.73 9.22
CA PRO A 60 10.52 8.41 9.56
C PRO A 60 10.26 9.78 10.20
N ASP A 61 11.07 10.13 11.21
CA ASP A 61 11.05 11.45 11.86
C ASP A 61 11.60 12.56 10.96
N GLU A 62 12.56 12.22 10.09
CA GLU A 62 13.18 13.16 9.18
C GLU A 62 12.21 13.56 8.05
N PRO A 63 11.98 14.87 7.81
CA PRO A 63 11.06 15.30 6.76
C PRO A 63 11.48 14.82 5.36
N LYS A 64 12.80 14.75 5.12
CA LYS A 64 13.39 14.24 3.89
C LYS A 64 14.31 13.06 4.22
N VAL A 65 13.90 11.87 3.80
CA VAL A 65 14.58 10.62 4.15
C VAL A 65 15.87 10.44 3.35
N GLY A 66 16.96 10.16 4.07
CA GLY A 66 18.27 9.83 3.51
C GLY A 66 18.56 8.32 3.37
N VAL A 67 19.64 7.98 2.67
CA VAL A 67 20.04 6.58 2.42
C VAL A 67 20.40 5.81 3.70
N ARG A 68 20.89 6.50 4.74
CA ARG A 68 21.23 5.90 6.04
C ARG A 68 19.99 5.30 6.71
N THR A 69 18.88 6.03 6.67
CA THR A 69 17.60 5.63 7.25
C THR A 69 17.04 4.40 6.52
N ILE A 70 17.07 4.41 5.19
CA ILE A 70 16.67 3.25 4.37
C ILE A 70 17.49 2.01 4.71
N LYS A 71 18.83 2.13 4.79
CA LYS A 71 19.70 1.00 5.18
C LYS A 71 19.36 0.46 6.57
N THR A 72 19.04 1.34 7.52
CA THR A 72 18.64 0.95 8.88
C THR A 72 17.35 0.13 8.87
N TYR A 73 16.36 0.55 8.07
CA TYR A 73 15.12 -0.22 7.90
C TYR A 73 15.36 -1.55 7.19
N CYS A 74 16.21 -1.60 6.16
CA CYS A 74 16.57 -2.86 5.50
C CYS A 74 17.26 -3.84 6.46
N THR A 75 18.09 -3.35 7.39
CA THR A 75 18.70 -4.19 8.44
C THR A 75 17.63 -4.76 9.37
N ARG A 76 16.70 -3.94 9.85
CA ARG A 76 15.57 -4.41 10.68
C ARG A 76 14.70 -5.43 9.94
N MET A 77 14.38 -5.17 8.68
CA MET A 77 13.65 -6.11 7.83
C MET A 77 14.40 -7.45 7.68
N GLN A 78 15.73 -7.41 7.59
CA GLN A 78 16.54 -8.61 7.49
C GLN A 78 16.56 -9.40 8.81
N GLU A 79 16.63 -8.72 9.95
CA GLU A 79 16.61 -9.33 11.28
C GLU A 79 15.29 -10.09 11.53
N GLU A 80 14.17 -9.49 11.12
CA GLU A 80 12.83 -10.08 11.26
C GLU A 80 12.43 -10.98 10.06
N ASN A 81 13.31 -11.14 9.07
CA ASN A 81 13.05 -11.89 7.83
C ASN A 81 11.80 -11.43 7.05
N ILE A 82 11.56 -10.13 7.03
CA ILE A 82 10.41 -9.50 6.36
C ILE A 82 10.83 -8.91 5.01
N GLN A 83 10.02 -9.15 3.98
CA GLN A 83 10.35 -8.75 2.61
C GLN A 83 9.66 -7.45 2.16
N ARG A 84 8.57 -7.06 2.82
CA ARG A 84 7.74 -5.91 2.42
C ARG A 84 7.80 -4.79 3.44
N ALA A 85 7.93 -3.57 2.96
CA ALA A 85 7.74 -2.40 3.80
C ALA A 85 7.13 -1.22 3.05
N ILE A 86 6.28 -0.49 3.76
CA ILE A 86 5.77 0.82 3.38
C ILE A 86 6.53 1.88 4.17
N ILE A 87 7.00 2.93 3.51
CA ILE A 87 7.72 4.05 4.12
C ILE A 87 6.91 5.33 3.87
N VAL A 88 6.38 5.90 4.95
CA VAL A 88 5.53 7.10 4.91
C VAL A 88 6.36 8.35 5.20
N VAL A 89 6.74 9.07 4.15
CA VAL A 89 7.63 10.24 4.22
C VAL A 89 6.86 11.54 4.26
N GLN A 90 7.38 12.56 4.96
CA GLN A 90 6.67 13.85 5.11
C GLN A 90 6.79 14.73 3.85
N ALA A 91 8.02 14.98 3.39
CA ALA A 91 8.28 15.83 2.21
C ALA A 91 8.85 15.05 1.02
N GLY A 92 9.54 13.92 1.27
CA GLY A 92 10.07 13.06 0.22
C GLY A 92 11.35 12.32 0.60
N MET A 93 12.03 11.78 -0.40
CA MET A 93 13.32 11.10 -0.25
C MET A 93 14.41 11.77 -1.08
N SER A 94 15.66 11.67 -0.63
CA SER A 94 16.80 12.09 -1.44
C SER A 94 16.97 11.19 -2.69
N PRO A 95 17.57 11.69 -3.78
CA PRO A 95 17.83 10.86 -4.97
C PRO A 95 18.62 9.59 -4.65
N SER A 96 19.60 9.66 -3.75
CA SER A 96 20.36 8.50 -3.28
C SER A 96 19.52 7.50 -2.50
N ALA A 97 18.54 7.96 -1.72
CA ALA A 97 17.60 7.07 -1.04
C ALA A 97 16.66 6.37 -2.04
N LYS A 98 16.17 7.09 -3.05
CA LYS A 98 15.37 6.50 -4.14
C LYS A 98 16.17 5.45 -4.91
N GLN A 99 17.42 5.73 -5.23
CA GLN A 99 18.29 4.75 -5.89
C GLN A 99 18.50 3.51 -5.02
N ALA A 100 18.71 3.68 -3.71
CA ALA A 100 18.85 2.55 -2.78
C ALA A 100 17.59 1.66 -2.73
N LEU A 101 16.39 2.22 -2.91
CA LEU A 101 15.18 1.39 -3.03
C LEU A 101 15.22 0.51 -4.29
N VAL A 102 15.66 1.07 -5.42
CA VAL A 102 15.78 0.33 -6.68
C VAL A 102 16.84 -0.76 -6.58
N ASP A 103 17.97 -0.47 -5.96
CA ASP A 103 19.07 -1.43 -5.79
C ASP A 103 18.66 -2.60 -4.86
N MET A 104 17.78 -2.35 -3.89
CA MET A 104 17.26 -3.34 -2.95
C MET A 104 16.01 -4.09 -3.47
N ALA A 105 15.38 -3.59 -4.53
CA ALA A 105 14.14 -4.12 -5.12
C ALA A 105 14.16 -5.62 -5.48
N PRO A 106 15.29 -6.25 -5.87
CA PRO A 106 15.31 -7.69 -6.16
C PRO A 106 15.03 -8.55 -4.92
N LYS A 107 15.36 -8.05 -3.73
CA LYS A 107 15.23 -8.78 -2.45
C LYS A 107 14.06 -8.29 -1.61
N TYR A 108 13.81 -6.98 -1.62
CA TYR A 108 12.81 -6.34 -0.78
C TYR A 108 11.83 -5.51 -1.62
N ILE A 109 10.57 -5.52 -1.24
CA ILE A 109 9.53 -4.70 -1.85
C ILE A 109 9.32 -3.50 -0.94
N LEU A 110 9.87 -2.36 -1.36
CA LEU A 110 9.82 -1.12 -0.61
C LEU A 110 8.93 -0.12 -1.33
N GLU A 111 7.85 0.29 -0.68
CA GLU A 111 6.88 1.25 -1.20
C GLU A 111 7.03 2.58 -0.49
N GLN A 112 6.96 3.67 -1.25
CA GLN A 112 7.00 5.03 -0.71
C GLN A 112 5.61 5.64 -0.78
N PHE A 113 5.16 6.25 0.31
CA PHE A 113 3.99 7.13 0.34
C PHE A 113 4.36 8.49 0.91
N LEU A 114 3.76 9.55 0.38
CA LEU A 114 3.75 10.83 1.07
C LEU A 114 2.68 10.80 2.16
N GLU A 115 2.97 11.38 3.31
CA GLU A 115 1.98 11.49 4.38
C GLU A 115 0.72 12.24 3.92
N SER A 116 0.90 13.28 3.10
CA SER A 116 -0.22 14.01 2.51
C SER A 116 -1.11 13.16 1.58
N GLU A 117 -0.58 12.09 0.98
CA GLU A 117 -1.37 11.15 0.17
C GLU A 117 -2.25 10.24 1.05
N LEU A 118 -1.89 10.05 2.33
CA LEU A 118 -2.57 9.15 3.26
C LEU A 118 -3.53 9.86 4.22
N LEU A 119 -3.58 11.20 4.21
CA LEU A 119 -4.50 11.98 5.04
C LEU A 119 -5.98 11.77 4.66
N ILE A 120 -6.23 11.44 3.40
CA ILE A 120 -7.58 11.18 2.88
C ILE A 120 -7.54 9.83 2.16
N ASN A 121 -8.43 8.92 2.55
CA ASN A 121 -8.54 7.66 1.85
C ASN A 121 -9.22 7.87 0.48
N ILE A 122 -8.44 7.73 -0.59
CA ILE A 122 -8.92 7.93 -1.95
C ILE A 122 -9.96 6.89 -2.38
N THR A 123 -9.98 5.70 -1.77
CA THR A 123 -10.92 4.63 -2.15
C THR A 123 -12.34 4.90 -1.66
N GLU A 124 -12.51 5.77 -0.66
CA GLU A 124 -13.82 6.18 -0.14
C GLU A 124 -14.46 7.31 -0.95
N HIS A 125 -13.72 7.89 -1.89
CA HIS A 125 -14.22 8.99 -2.71
C HIS A 125 -15.28 8.49 -3.72
N GLU A 126 -16.41 9.20 -3.84
CA GLU A 126 -17.54 8.81 -4.71
C GLU A 126 -17.16 8.50 -6.17
N LEU A 127 -16.25 9.31 -6.74
CA LEU A 127 -15.77 9.11 -8.12
C LEU A 127 -14.80 7.94 -8.30
N VAL A 128 -14.33 7.32 -7.21
CA VAL A 128 -13.41 6.17 -7.26
C VAL A 128 -14.25 4.90 -7.15
N PRO A 129 -14.34 4.10 -8.24
CA PRO A 129 -15.09 2.87 -8.20
C PRO A 129 -14.37 1.79 -7.38
N GLU A 130 -15.08 0.71 -7.09
CA GLU A 130 -14.50 -0.44 -6.39
C GLU A 130 -13.46 -1.15 -7.29
N HIS A 131 -12.28 -1.41 -6.73
CA HIS A 131 -11.18 -2.09 -7.38
C HIS A 131 -10.87 -3.39 -6.62
N VAL A 132 -10.96 -4.52 -7.32
CA VAL A 132 -10.68 -5.85 -6.78
C VAL A 132 -9.48 -6.43 -7.51
N VAL A 133 -8.42 -6.76 -6.77
CA VAL A 133 -7.22 -7.38 -7.33
C VAL A 133 -7.55 -8.82 -7.71
N MET A 134 -7.27 -9.21 -8.96
CA MET A 134 -7.51 -10.58 -9.42
C MET A 134 -6.30 -11.46 -9.13
N THR A 135 -6.57 -12.70 -8.72
CA THR A 135 -5.59 -13.78 -8.60
C THR A 135 -5.07 -14.19 -9.98
N ALA A 136 -3.96 -14.95 -10.00
CA ALA A 136 -3.39 -15.45 -11.25
C ALA A 136 -4.37 -16.40 -11.96
N GLU A 137 -5.09 -17.21 -11.19
CA GLU A 137 -6.09 -18.17 -11.64
C GLU A 137 -7.29 -17.44 -12.27
N GLU A 138 -7.84 -16.44 -11.59
CA GLU A 138 -8.95 -15.63 -12.11
C GLU A 138 -8.54 -14.86 -13.37
N LYS A 139 -7.31 -14.36 -13.44
CA LYS A 139 -6.76 -13.74 -14.66
C LYS A 139 -6.75 -14.76 -15.80
N THR A 140 -6.25 -15.98 -15.57
CA THR A 140 -6.23 -17.01 -16.60
C THR A 140 -7.64 -17.38 -17.07
N GLU A 141 -8.59 -17.52 -16.15
CA GLU A 141 -9.99 -17.80 -16.48
C GLU A 141 -10.60 -16.67 -17.33
N LEU A 142 -10.37 -15.40 -16.95
CA LEU A 142 -10.82 -14.23 -17.69
C LEU A 142 -10.35 -14.25 -19.15
N LEU A 143 -9.04 -14.46 -19.35
CA LEU A 143 -8.44 -14.47 -20.68
C LEU A 143 -8.97 -15.63 -21.52
N GLN A 144 -9.15 -16.82 -20.92
CA GLN A 144 -9.71 -17.99 -21.60
C GLN A 144 -11.17 -17.77 -21.99
N ARG A 145 -11.99 -17.27 -21.06
CA ARG A 145 -13.43 -17.06 -21.26
C ARG A 145 -13.72 -16.08 -22.40
N TYR A 146 -12.97 -14.99 -22.48
CA TYR A 146 -13.13 -13.98 -23.52
C TYR A 146 -12.20 -14.17 -24.72
N LYS A 147 -11.35 -15.22 -24.71
CA LYS A 147 -10.33 -15.48 -25.74
C LYS A 147 -9.44 -14.27 -26.02
N LEU A 148 -9.06 -13.57 -24.94
CA LEU A 148 -8.24 -12.36 -24.99
C LEU A 148 -6.76 -12.66 -24.73
N LYS A 149 -5.90 -11.78 -25.23
CA LYS A 149 -4.48 -11.68 -24.87
C LYS A 149 -4.29 -10.53 -23.89
N ASP A 150 -3.25 -10.59 -23.06
CA ASP A 150 -2.90 -9.54 -22.08
C ASP A 150 -2.86 -8.15 -22.71
N ASN A 151 -2.29 -8.02 -23.92
CA ASN A 151 -2.14 -6.74 -24.60
C ASN A 151 -3.47 -6.11 -25.08
N GLN A 152 -4.57 -6.86 -25.08
CA GLN A 152 -5.91 -6.38 -25.46
C GLN A 152 -6.70 -5.83 -24.27
N LEU A 153 -6.24 -6.07 -23.04
CA LEU A 153 -6.85 -5.47 -21.86
C LEU A 153 -6.54 -3.97 -21.81
N MET A 154 -7.49 -3.20 -21.27
CA MET A 154 -7.26 -1.80 -20.93
C MET A 154 -6.10 -1.70 -19.94
N ARG A 155 -5.34 -0.61 -19.97
CA ARG A 155 -4.14 -0.47 -19.14
C ARG A 155 -4.37 0.46 -17.95
N ILE A 156 -3.71 0.18 -16.84
CA ILE A 156 -3.55 1.08 -15.69
C ILE A 156 -2.05 1.21 -15.40
N GLN A 157 -1.59 2.43 -15.12
CA GLN A 157 -0.18 2.65 -14.82
C GLN A 157 0.12 2.15 -13.40
N ALA A 158 1.27 1.52 -13.18
CA ALA A 158 1.72 1.17 -11.83
C ALA A 158 1.86 2.39 -10.89
N GLY A 159 2.05 3.59 -11.47
CA GLY A 159 2.10 4.85 -10.74
C GLY A 159 0.73 5.48 -10.45
N ASP A 160 -0.38 4.89 -10.90
CA ASP A 160 -1.72 5.36 -10.58
C ASP A 160 -1.95 5.32 -9.05
N PRO A 161 -2.61 6.34 -8.44
CA PRO A 161 -2.83 6.37 -6.99
C PRO A 161 -3.52 5.12 -6.45
N VAL A 162 -4.51 4.57 -7.17
CA VAL A 162 -5.21 3.35 -6.76
C VAL A 162 -4.32 2.12 -6.95
N ALA A 163 -3.52 2.08 -8.02
CA ALA A 163 -2.55 1.01 -8.22
C ALA A 163 -1.49 0.98 -7.11
N ARG A 164 -1.00 2.15 -6.70
CA ARG A 164 -0.12 2.31 -5.54
C ARG A 164 -0.83 1.90 -4.25
N TYR A 165 -2.07 2.32 -4.03
CA TYR A 165 -2.86 1.96 -2.84
C TYR A 165 -2.93 0.44 -2.64
N PHE A 166 -3.24 -0.33 -3.68
CA PHE A 166 -3.30 -1.80 -3.62
C PHE A 166 -1.93 -2.50 -3.80
N GLY A 167 -0.83 -1.77 -4.00
CA GLY A 167 0.50 -2.36 -4.20
C GLY A 167 0.61 -3.19 -5.49
N LEU A 168 -0.13 -2.78 -6.53
CA LEU A 168 -0.22 -3.54 -7.79
C LEU A 168 1.11 -3.59 -8.53
N LYS A 169 1.45 -4.79 -9.02
CA LYS A 169 2.64 -5.07 -9.81
C LYS A 169 2.30 -5.25 -11.28
N ARG A 170 3.28 -4.96 -12.14
CA ARG A 170 3.18 -5.16 -13.59
C ARG A 170 2.72 -6.59 -13.92
N GLY A 171 1.75 -6.68 -14.83
CA GLY A 171 1.19 -7.96 -15.27
C GLY A 171 -0.02 -8.43 -14.45
N GLN A 172 -0.28 -7.85 -13.28
CA GLN A 172 -1.52 -8.09 -12.52
C GLN A 172 -2.71 -7.42 -13.21
N VAL A 173 -3.90 -7.96 -12.96
CA VAL A 173 -5.16 -7.42 -13.48
C VAL A 173 -6.04 -7.00 -12.31
N VAL A 174 -6.64 -5.83 -12.44
CA VAL A 174 -7.64 -5.32 -11.49
C VAL A 174 -9.00 -5.32 -12.15
N LYS A 175 -9.99 -5.88 -11.44
CA LYS A 175 -11.40 -5.80 -11.77
C LYS A 175 -11.96 -4.51 -11.18
N ILE A 176 -12.65 -3.72 -12.00
CA ILE A 176 -13.22 -2.44 -11.61
C ILE A 176 -14.73 -2.53 -11.76
N ILE A 177 -15.44 -2.30 -10.66
CA ILE A 177 -16.90 -2.38 -10.58
C ILE A 177 -17.43 -0.95 -10.43
N ARG A 178 -18.19 -0.49 -11.43
CA ARG A 178 -18.78 0.85 -11.44
C ARG A 178 -20.31 0.77 -11.36
N PRO A 179 -20.98 1.71 -10.68
CA PRO A 179 -22.41 1.89 -10.86
C PRO A 179 -22.70 2.29 -12.32
N SER A 180 -23.80 1.78 -12.87
CA SER A 180 -24.23 2.08 -14.24
C SER A 180 -25.71 2.38 -14.24
N GLU A 181 -26.11 3.53 -14.79
CA GLU A 181 -27.53 3.92 -14.87
C GLU A 181 -28.36 2.94 -15.71
N THR A 182 -27.76 2.34 -16.74
CA THR A 182 -28.47 1.43 -17.66
C THR A 182 -28.41 -0.03 -17.24
N ALA A 183 -27.26 -0.50 -16.76
CA ALA A 183 -27.02 -1.91 -16.45
C ALA A 183 -27.03 -2.22 -14.94
N GLY A 184 -27.23 -1.21 -14.08
CA GLY A 184 -27.04 -1.29 -12.63
C GLY A 184 -25.56 -1.31 -12.24
N ARG A 185 -24.79 -2.28 -12.76
CA ARG A 185 -23.34 -2.39 -12.54
C ARG A 185 -22.61 -2.66 -13.86
N TYR A 186 -21.49 -1.97 -14.05
CA TYR A 186 -20.59 -2.17 -15.17
C TYR A 186 -19.23 -2.67 -14.67
N ILE A 187 -18.78 -3.81 -15.20
CA ILE A 187 -17.51 -4.44 -14.83
C ILE A 187 -16.51 -4.24 -15.96
N SER A 188 -15.31 -3.78 -15.62
CA SER A 188 -14.19 -3.66 -16.56
C SER A 188 -12.91 -4.21 -15.94
N TYR A 189 -11.93 -4.55 -16.78
CA TYR A 189 -10.67 -5.14 -16.34
C TYR A 189 -9.50 -4.31 -16.86
N ARG A 190 -8.50 -4.04 -16.01
CA ARG A 190 -7.29 -3.32 -16.41
C ARG A 190 -6.03 -4.08 -16.04
N LEU A 191 -5.10 -4.19 -17.00
CA LEU A 191 -3.76 -4.73 -16.82
C LEU A 191 -2.80 -3.63 -16.35
N VAL A 192 -2.01 -3.94 -15.32
CA VAL A 192 -1.00 -3.04 -14.76
C VAL A 192 0.25 -3.02 -15.65
N VAL A 193 0.66 -1.82 -16.06
CA VAL A 193 1.85 -1.56 -16.91
C VAL A 193 2.85 -0.60 -16.27
#